data_AF-A0A5K1GTY2-F1
#
_entry.id   AF-A0A5K1GTY2-F1
#
_cell.length_a   1.000
_cell.length_b   1.000
_cell.length_c   1.000
_cell.angle_alpha   90.00
_cell.angle_beta   90.00
_cell.angle_gamma   90.00
#
_symmetry.space_group_name_H-M   'P 1'
#
loop_
_entity.id
_entity.type
_entity.pdbx_description
1 polymer ?
#
loop_
_entity_poly.entity_id
_entity_poly.type
_entity_poly.pdbx_seq_one_letter_code
_entity_poly.pdbx_strand_id
1 'polypeptide(L)'
;LTLQESGDEYWYPDTGATNNIVASDENLENKQTYSGSESVMVGNSKCLPISHVGDLQVNIQGTDFILKNSLHVPKIAHNLISVGRFTSDNDCIFEFTPSEFVIKDHKTRTTLLRGPKTSNGLYPVQVKTRSSDDIKKGCVAQQINKVRGSYEEWHRRLGHANRNIVSLLNALSYISINSPISKKVCEHCLIGKAHKLQFPLSSFHAAKPPELLHMDVWGPAP
;
A
#
# COMPACT_ATOMS: atom_id res chain seq x y z
N LEU A 1 19.83 -1.53 29.33
CA LEU A 1 19.28 -1.77 27.98
C LEU A 1 20.47 -1.80 27.05
N THR A 2 20.79 -2.99 26.55
CA THR A 2 21.97 -3.25 25.71
C THR A 2 21.77 -2.63 24.34
N LEU A 3 22.79 -1.91 23.88
CA LEU A 3 22.89 -1.38 22.53
C LEU A 3 23.09 -2.57 21.58
N GLN A 4 22.19 -2.70 20.59
CA GLN A 4 22.41 -3.59 19.46
C GLN A 4 22.54 -2.70 18.22
N GLU A 5 23.76 -2.61 17.70
CA GLU A 5 24.09 -1.97 16.44
C GLU A 5 23.63 -2.88 15.29
N SER A 6 22.59 -2.45 14.59
CA SER A 6 22.28 -2.80 13.20
C SER A 6 21.46 -1.64 12.66
N GLY A 7 21.68 -1.21 11.41
CA GLY A 7 21.13 0.01 10.79
C GLY A 7 19.60 0.09 10.62
N ASP A 8 18.85 -0.62 11.44
CA ASP A 8 17.41 -0.54 11.64
C ASP A 8 17.15 0.18 12.98
N GLU A 9 16.64 1.40 12.94
CA GLU A 9 16.35 2.17 14.13
C GLU A 9 14.92 1.89 14.61
N TYR A 10 14.77 1.49 15.88
CA TYR A 10 13.46 1.27 16.48
C TYR A 10 12.90 2.54 17.09
N TRP A 11 11.71 2.90 16.63
CA TRP A 11 10.94 4.04 17.10
C TRP A 11 9.76 3.56 17.92
N TYR A 12 9.39 4.33 18.94
CA TYR A 12 8.34 3.91 19.88
C TYR A 12 7.10 4.81 19.74
N PRO A 13 5.93 4.22 19.44
CA PRO A 13 4.65 4.94 19.49
C PRO A 13 4.35 5.37 20.92
N ASP A 14 4.03 6.65 21.08
CA ASP A 14 3.63 7.25 22.35
C ASP A 14 2.32 8.02 22.17
N THR A 15 1.28 7.59 22.90
CA THR A 15 -0.02 8.26 22.92
C THR A 15 -0.03 9.51 23.80
N GLY A 16 0.95 9.66 24.70
CA GLY A 16 1.12 10.83 25.55
C GLY A 16 1.98 11.94 24.93
N ALA A 17 2.70 11.64 23.85
CA ALA A 17 3.52 12.62 23.14
C ALA A 17 2.67 13.49 22.20
N THR A 18 2.93 14.80 22.19
CA THR A 18 2.28 15.77 21.27
C THR A 18 2.97 15.90 19.92
N ASN A 19 4.26 15.56 19.87
CA ASN A 19 5.11 15.71 18.69
C ASN A 19 5.97 14.46 18.50
N ASN A 20 6.34 14.20 17.25
CA ASN A 20 7.37 13.22 16.94
C ASN A 20 8.71 13.75 17.42
N ILE A 21 9.53 12.90 18.03
CA ILE A 21 10.85 13.27 18.56
C ILE A 21 11.89 12.38 17.89
N VAL A 22 12.93 13.02 17.33
CA VAL A 22 13.99 12.36 16.59
C VAL A 22 15.36 12.76 17.13
N ALA A 23 16.27 11.80 17.22
CA ALA A 23 17.63 12.03 17.69
C ALA A 23 18.55 12.59 16.60
N SER A 24 18.28 12.29 15.34
CA SER A 24 19.05 12.73 14.17
C SER A 24 18.23 13.63 13.26
N ASP A 25 18.88 14.63 12.66
CA ASP A 25 18.28 15.55 11.68
C ASP A 25 18.71 15.28 10.23
N GLU A 26 19.44 14.19 9.98
CA GLU A 26 19.96 13.86 8.65
C GLU A 26 18.85 13.69 7.60
N ASN A 27 17.70 13.20 8.03
CA ASN A 27 16.57 12.87 7.15
C ASN A 27 15.41 13.88 7.24
N LEU A 28 15.60 14.97 8.00
CA LEU A 28 14.57 16.00 8.10
C LEU A 28 14.51 16.83 6.82
N GLU A 29 13.36 16.78 6.16
CA GLU A 29 12.99 17.67 5.07
C GLU A 29 12.41 18.97 5.64
N ASN A 30 12.47 20.06 4.85
CA ASN A 30 12.03 21.40 5.28
C ASN A 30 12.63 21.83 6.63
N LYS A 31 13.85 21.35 6.92
CA LYS A 31 14.53 21.54 8.20
C LYS A 31 14.78 23.02 8.47
N GLN A 32 14.38 23.46 9.66
CA GLN A 32 14.62 24.80 10.17
C GLN A 32 15.10 24.74 11.62
N THR A 33 15.96 25.69 12.02
CA THR A 33 16.34 25.84 13.42
C THR A 33 15.10 26.13 14.24
N TYR A 34 14.96 25.43 15.37
CA TYR A 34 13.84 25.67 16.26
C TYR A 34 14.08 26.96 17.05
N SER A 35 13.16 27.93 16.91
CA SER A 35 13.25 29.27 17.53
C SER A 35 12.34 29.47 18.74
N GLY A 36 11.56 28.45 19.11
CA GLY A 36 10.69 28.50 20.28
C GLY A 36 11.46 28.36 21.59
N SER A 37 10.79 28.67 22.69
CA SER A 37 11.33 28.51 24.05
C SER A 37 11.01 27.16 24.68
N GLU A 38 10.30 26.29 23.95
CA GLU A 38 9.86 25.00 24.48
C GLU A 38 11.03 24.00 24.52
N SER A 39 10.87 22.98 25.36
CA SER A 39 11.83 21.90 25.51
C SER A 39 11.09 20.59 25.72
N VAL A 40 11.74 19.48 25.40
CA VAL A 40 11.15 18.15 25.60
C VAL A 40 11.45 17.68 27.02
N MET A 41 10.41 17.54 27.83
CA MET A 41 10.52 16.95 29.16
C MET A 41 10.52 15.43 29.06
N VAL A 42 11.58 14.78 29.55
CA VAL A 42 11.69 13.31 29.61
C VAL A 42 11.33 12.79 31.00
N GLY A 43 11.07 11.49 31.12
CA GLY A 43 10.58 10.86 32.36
C GLY A 43 11.48 10.95 33.60
N ASN A 44 12.70 11.46 33.48
CA ASN A 44 13.58 11.80 34.60
C ASN A 44 13.51 13.29 34.99
N SER A 45 12.45 13.99 34.56
CA SER A 45 12.18 15.42 34.78
C SER A 45 13.22 16.37 34.19
N LYS A 46 14.13 15.89 33.34
CA LYS A 46 15.04 16.76 32.59
C LYS A 46 14.33 17.32 31.36
N CYS A 47 14.64 18.58 31.05
CA CYS A 47 14.24 19.23 29.82
C CYS A 47 15.40 19.17 28.82
N LEU A 48 15.12 18.59 27.64
CA LEU A 48 16.09 18.50 26.55
C LEU A 48 15.80 19.60 25.52
N PRO A 49 16.84 20.31 25.05
CA PRO A 49 16.66 21.38 24.09
C PRO A 49 16.28 20.82 22.71
N ILE A 50 15.32 21.47 22.05
CA ILE A 50 14.98 21.20 20.66
C ILE A 50 15.95 22.00 19.80
N SER A 51 16.62 21.32 18.86
CA SER A 51 17.62 21.96 17.98
C SER A 51 16.99 22.40 16.66
N HIS A 52 16.20 21.54 16.05
CA HIS A 52 15.56 21.78 14.76
C HIS A 52 14.14 21.23 14.75
N VAL A 53 13.35 21.68 13.79
CA VAL A 53 12.06 21.09 13.43
C VAL A 53 12.02 20.87 11.92
N GLY A 54 11.39 19.80 11.48
CA GLY A 54 11.23 19.49 10.06
C GLY A 54 10.23 18.37 9.85
N ASP A 55 9.95 18.06 8.59
CA ASP A 55 9.11 16.94 8.22
C ASP A 55 9.98 15.71 7.96
N LEU A 56 9.42 14.52 8.16
CA LEU A 56 10.12 13.27 7.88
C LEU A 56 9.22 12.33 7.09
N GLN A 57 9.76 11.80 6.00
CA GLN A 57 9.16 10.67 5.30
C GLN A 57 9.83 9.38 5.79
N VAL A 58 9.06 8.51 6.43
CA VAL A 58 9.55 7.24 6.98
C VAL A 58 9.00 6.07 6.18
N ASN A 59 9.85 5.11 5.84
CA ASN A 59 9.42 3.83 5.32
C ASN A 59 9.39 2.81 6.46
N ILE A 60 8.21 2.25 6.72
CA ILE A 60 7.99 1.25 7.76
C ILE A 60 7.53 -0.03 7.07
N GLN A 61 8.40 -1.03 7.04
CA GLN A 61 8.15 -2.33 6.39
C GLN A 61 7.61 -2.21 4.95
N GLY A 62 8.11 -1.25 4.16
CA GLY A 62 7.69 -1.04 2.77
C GLY A 62 6.50 -0.10 2.58
N THR A 63 5.90 0.42 3.66
CA THR A 63 4.83 1.43 3.60
C THR A 63 5.39 2.80 3.98
N ASP A 64 5.11 3.81 3.16
CA ASP A 64 5.55 5.18 3.40
C ASP A 64 4.56 5.93 4.29
N PHE A 65 5.07 6.64 5.29
CA PHE A 65 4.32 7.52 6.17
C PHE A 65 5.01 8.87 6.30
N ILE A 66 4.24 9.89 6.66
CA ILE A 66 4.71 11.26 6.84
C ILE A 66 4.58 11.62 8.32
N LEU A 67 5.64 12.19 8.88
CA LEU A 67 5.69 12.75 10.23
C LEU A 67 5.96 14.25 10.13
N LYS A 68 4.91 15.07 10.25
CA LYS A 68 5.05 16.52 10.10
C LYS A 68 5.54 17.16 11.39
N ASN A 69 6.34 18.22 11.27
CA ASN A 69 6.84 19.01 12.40
C ASN A 69 7.50 18.15 13.50
N SER A 70 8.34 17.21 13.09
CA SER A 70 9.16 16.37 13.96
C SER A 70 10.25 17.20 14.63
N LEU A 71 10.39 17.05 15.94
CA LEU A 71 11.34 17.80 16.77
C LEU A 71 12.67 17.05 16.86
N HIS A 72 13.73 17.68 16.41
CA HIS A 72 15.09 17.15 16.56
C HIS A 72 15.65 17.47 17.94
N VAL A 73 15.90 16.43 18.72
CA VAL A 73 16.43 16.50 20.09
C VAL A 73 17.67 15.58 20.17
N PRO A 74 18.88 16.10 19.92
CA PRO A 74 20.10 15.28 19.81
C PRO A 74 20.43 14.41 21.02
N LYS A 75 19.93 14.79 22.20
CA LYS A 75 20.20 14.13 23.49
C LYS A 75 19.10 13.15 23.90
N ILE A 76 18.10 12.90 23.04
CA ILE A 76 17.05 11.91 23.34
C ILE A 76 17.62 10.49 23.23
N ALA A 77 17.16 9.58 24.09
CA ALA A 77 17.64 8.20 24.08
C ALA A 77 16.99 7.35 22.98
N HIS A 78 15.74 7.64 22.64
CA HIS A 78 14.94 6.88 21.67
C HIS A 78 14.06 7.82 20.87
N ASN A 79 13.83 7.50 19.60
CA ASN A 79 12.88 8.22 18.77
C ASN A 79 11.45 7.84 19.13
N LEU A 80 10.57 8.83 19.12
CA LEU A 80 9.18 8.70 19.52
C LEU A 80 8.27 9.12 18.36
N ILE A 81 7.25 8.29 18.11
CA ILE A 81 6.16 8.60 17.19
C ILE A 81 4.98 9.05 18.04
N SER A 82 4.57 10.32 17.90
CA SER A 82 3.32 10.78 18.51
C SER A 82 2.15 10.10 17.80
N VAL A 83 1.42 9.23 18.47
CA VAL A 83 0.31 8.48 17.86
C VAL A 83 -0.79 9.42 17.38
N GLY A 84 -1.11 10.46 18.16
CA GLY A 84 -2.12 11.46 17.79
C GLY A 84 -1.72 12.25 16.55
N ARG A 85 -0.43 12.63 16.44
CA ARG A 85 0.09 13.31 15.25
C ARG A 85 0.12 12.38 14.04
N PHE A 86 0.65 11.17 14.23
CA PHE A 86 0.79 10.16 13.18
C PHE A 86 -0.54 9.85 12.50
N THR A 87 -1.58 9.60 13.29
CA THR A 87 -2.93 9.28 12.79
C THR A 87 -3.54 10.45 12.03
N SER A 88 -3.32 11.68 12.49
CA SER A 88 -3.78 12.90 11.83
C SER A 88 -3.03 13.19 10.52
N ASP A 89 -1.71 13.03 10.51
CA ASP A 89 -0.87 13.32 9.35
C ASP A 89 -1.09 12.32 8.19
N ASN A 90 -1.50 11.09 8.49
CA ASN A 90 -1.61 9.99 7.53
C ASN A 90 -3.05 9.49 7.28
N ASP A 91 -4.09 10.14 7.83
CA ASP A 91 -5.50 9.70 7.75
C ASP A 91 -5.66 8.20 8.05
N CYS A 92 -5.09 7.76 9.18
CA CYS A 92 -5.01 6.36 9.57
C CYS A 92 -5.44 6.12 11.02
N ILE A 93 -5.66 4.85 11.36
CA ILE A 93 -6.02 4.38 12.69
C ILE A 93 -4.85 3.57 13.23
N PHE A 94 -4.47 3.82 14.47
CA PHE A 94 -3.47 3.05 15.18
C PHE A 94 -4.13 2.23 16.30
N GLU A 95 -4.12 0.91 16.19
CA GLU A 95 -4.72 -0.01 17.15
C GLU A 95 -3.63 -0.78 17.89
N PHE A 96 -3.78 -0.91 19.22
CA PHE A 96 -2.93 -1.74 20.06
C PHE A 96 -3.72 -2.94 20.56
N THR A 97 -3.11 -4.12 20.51
CA THR A 97 -3.67 -5.37 21.02
C THR A 97 -2.67 -6.02 22.00
N PRO A 98 -3.07 -7.05 22.78
CA PRO A 98 -2.16 -7.70 23.71
C PRO A 98 -0.87 -8.26 23.10
N SER A 99 -0.86 -8.57 21.79
CA SER A 99 0.26 -9.22 21.09
C SER A 99 0.93 -8.36 20.01
N GLU A 100 0.28 -7.32 19.53
CA GLU A 100 0.71 -6.57 18.33
C GLU A 100 0.07 -5.19 18.25
N PHE A 101 0.58 -4.36 17.36
CA PHE A 101 -0.09 -3.17 16.88
C PHE A 101 -0.50 -3.32 15.41
N VAL A 102 -1.52 -2.58 15.02
CA VAL A 102 -2.05 -2.56 13.64
C VAL A 102 -2.30 -1.11 13.23
N ILE A 103 -1.83 -0.73 12.05
CA ILE A 103 -2.16 0.55 11.41
C ILE A 103 -3.11 0.25 10.26
N LYS A 104 -4.24 0.96 10.21
CA LYS A 104 -5.25 0.79 9.18
C LYS A 104 -5.55 2.12 8.49
N ASP A 105 -5.89 2.05 7.22
CA ASP A 105 -6.48 3.18 6.52
C ASP A 105 -7.81 3.56 7.19
N HIS A 106 -8.02 4.85 7.46
CA HIS A 106 -9.16 5.30 8.26
C HIS A 106 -10.51 5.07 7.56
N LYS A 107 -10.55 5.19 6.23
CA LYS A 107 -11.78 5.10 5.43
C LYS A 107 -12.15 3.66 5.10
N THR A 108 -11.20 2.91 4.57
CA THR A 108 -11.41 1.55 4.07
C THR A 108 -11.24 0.48 5.15
N ARG A 109 -10.60 0.84 6.28
CA ARG A 109 -10.21 -0.10 7.35
C ARG A 109 -9.24 -1.19 6.89
N THR A 110 -8.64 -1.04 5.72
CA THR A 110 -7.60 -1.93 5.20
C THR A 110 -6.37 -1.83 6.07
N THR A 111 -5.77 -2.97 6.41
CA THR A 111 -4.52 -3.00 7.19
C THR A 111 -3.37 -2.53 6.31
N LEU A 112 -2.69 -1.47 6.76
CA LEU A 112 -1.50 -0.90 6.11
C LEU A 112 -0.23 -1.51 6.69
N LEU A 113 -0.19 -1.68 8.01
CA LEU A 113 0.98 -2.19 8.72
C LEU A 113 0.55 -3.01 9.93
N ARG A 114 1.36 -4.01 10.26
CA ARG A 114 1.25 -4.80 11.49
C ARG A 114 2.63 -4.99 12.08
N GLY A 115 2.75 -4.89 13.40
CA GLY A 115 4.02 -5.15 14.07
C GLY A 115 3.85 -5.74 15.46
N PRO A 116 4.85 -6.47 15.96
CA PRO A 116 4.73 -7.23 17.20
C PRO A 116 4.82 -6.34 18.44
N LYS A 117 4.22 -6.81 19.52
CA LYS A 117 4.54 -6.34 20.88
C LYS A 117 5.70 -7.15 21.42
N THR A 118 6.67 -6.47 22.03
CA THR A 118 7.79 -7.12 22.73
C THR A 118 7.35 -7.74 24.05
N SER A 119 8.14 -8.69 24.56
CA SER A 119 7.94 -9.29 25.89
C SER A 119 7.91 -8.25 27.03
N ASN A 120 8.58 -7.11 26.85
CA ASN A 120 8.65 -6.03 27.83
C ASN A 120 7.49 -5.03 27.71
N GLY A 121 6.52 -5.29 26.84
CA GLY A 121 5.30 -4.50 26.74
C GLY A 121 5.33 -3.36 25.72
N LEU A 122 6.45 -3.12 25.04
CA LEU A 122 6.62 -2.06 24.05
C LEU A 122 6.21 -2.52 22.64
N TYR A 123 5.83 -1.57 21.78
CA TYR A 123 5.46 -1.78 20.38
C TYR A 123 6.48 -1.12 19.45
N PRO A 124 7.67 -1.70 19.26
CA PRO A 124 8.71 -1.08 18.45
C PRO A 124 8.31 -1.04 16.97
N VAL A 125 8.53 0.11 16.35
CA VAL A 125 8.34 0.35 14.94
C VAL A 125 9.72 0.40 14.30
N GLN A 126 10.01 -0.55 13.41
CA GLN A 126 11.27 -0.59 12.69
C GLN A 126 11.21 0.40 11.52
N VAL A 127 11.92 1.51 11.66
CA VAL A 127 11.95 2.57 10.66
C VAL A 127 13.22 2.46 9.84
N LYS A 128 13.08 2.46 8.52
CA LYS A 128 14.20 2.64 7.60
C LYS A 128 14.23 4.10 7.18
N THR A 129 15.14 4.85 7.78
CA THR A 129 15.47 6.20 7.33
C THR A 129 16.42 6.10 6.14
N ARG A 130 16.16 6.86 5.07
CA ARG A 130 16.98 6.82 3.84
C ARG A 130 18.40 7.34 4.12
N SER A 131 19.38 6.47 4.36
CA SER A 131 20.78 6.89 4.50
C SER A 131 21.29 7.61 3.24
N SER A 132 22.06 8.69 3.43
CA SER A 132 22.64 9.48 2.33
C SER A 132 23.56 8.67 1.39
N ASP A 133 24.08 7.52 1.83
CA ASP A 133 24.88 6.61 0.98
C ASP A 133 24.04 5.78 0.00
N ASP A 134 22.73 5.61 0.24
CA ASP A 134 21.82 5.02 -0.74
C ASP A 134 21.48 5.99 -1.88
N ILE A 135 21.80 7.28 -1.76
CA ILE A 135 21.56 8.27 -2.83
C ILE A 135 22.46 7.98 -4.05
N LYS A 136 23.61 7.30 -3.87
CA LYS A 136 24.50 6.91 -4.98
C LYS A 136 24.22 5.52 -5.57
N LYS A 137 23.35 4.72 -4.95
CA LYS A 137 22.95 3.39 -5.48
C LYS A 137 21.43 3.17 -5.58
N GLY A 138 20.63 4.18 -5.26
CA GLY A 138 19.19 4.08 -5.12
C GLY A 138 18.42 5.18 -5.85
N CYS A 139 18.74 5.45 -7.11
CA CYS A 139 17.70 5.85 -8.07
C CYS A 139 17.24 4.62 -8.85
N VAL A 140 16.77 3.61 -8.13
CA VAL A 140 15.51 3.01 -8.54
C VAL A 140 14.54 3.63 -7.58
N ALA A 141 13.95 4.77 -7.98
CA ALA A 141 12.61 5.05 -7.52
C ALA A 141 11.89 3.70 -7.56
N GLN A 142 11.25 3.27 -6.48
CA GLN A 142 10.04 2.51 -6.70
C GLN A 142 9.06 3.45 -7.42
N GLN A 143 9.33 3.76 -8.69
CA GLN A 143 8.48 3.18 -9.69
C GLN A 143 8.20 1.78 -9.16
N ILE A 144 7.00 1.58 -8.59
CA ILE A 144 6.20 0.46 -9.07
C ILE A 144 6.61 0.42 -10.53
N ASN A 145 7.42 -0.57 -10.93
CA ASN A 145 7.68 -0.81 -12.33
C ASN A 145 6.26 -1.04 -12.83
N LYS A 146 5.55 0.04 -13.20
CA LYS A 146 4.21 0.00 -13.77
C LYS A 146 4.58 -0.68 -15.03
N VAL A 147 4.46 -2.01 -15.05
CA VAL A 147 5.18 -2.82 -16.01
C VAL A 147 4.79 -2.26 -17.36
N ARG A 148 5.72 -1.55 -18.00
CA ARG A 148 5.38 -0.71 -19.13
C ARG A 148 5.03 -1.67 -20.23
N GLY A 149 3.77 -1.66 -20.63
CA GLY A 149 3.21 -2.67 -21.50
C GLY A 149 2.36 -2.00 -22.56
N SER A 150 2.23 -2.66 -23.70
CA SER A 150 1.21 -2.26 -24.66
C SER A 150 -0.19 -2.54 -24.09
N TYR A 151 -1.21 -1.98 -24.73
CA TYR A 151 -2.60 -2.32 -24.41
C TYR A 151 -2.85 -3.84 -24.48
N GLU A 152 -2.32 -4.51 -25.50
CA GLU A 152 -2.52 -5.95 -25.75
C GLU A 152 -1.94 -6.80 -24.62
N GLU A 153 -0.82 -6.36 -24.07
CA GLU A 153 -0.15 -7.08 -22.99
C GLU A 153 -0.91 -6.97 -21.67
N TRP A 154 -1.40 -5.77 -21.33
CA TRP A 154 -2.29 -5.58 -20.18
C TRP A 154 -3.63 -6.29 -20.36
N HIS A 155 -4.18 -6.27 -21.57
CA HIS A 155 -5.39 -7.03 -21.91
C HIS A 155 -5.21 -8.53 -21.62
N ARG A 156 -4.07 -9.14 -22.01
CA ARG A 156 -3.78 -10.55 -21.70
C ARG A 156 -3.54 -10.81 -20.21
N ARG A 157 -2.71 -9.98 -19.55
CA ARG A 157 -2.36 -10.14 -18.12
C ARG A 157 -3.57 -10.01 -17.19
N LEU A 158 -4.56 -9.20 -17.57
CA LEU A 158 -5.80 -9.01 -16.82
C LEU A 158 -6.92 -9.99 -17.25
N GLY A 159 -6.56 -11.11 -17.87
CA GLY A 159 -7.53 -12.15 -18.25
C GLY A 159 -8.50 -11.71 -19.34
N HIS A 160 -8.01 -11.06 -20.39
CA HIS A 160 -8.83 -10.55 -21.49
C HIS A 160 -9.86 -9.49 -21.10
N ALA A 161 -9.50 -8.65 -20.12
CA ALA A 161 -10.34 -7.56 -19.63
C ALA A 161 -10.82 -6.63 -20.77
N ASN A 162 -12.05 -6.13 -20.61
CA ASN A 162 -12.62 -5.17 -21.56
C ASN A 162 -11.75 -3.91 -21.65
N ARG A 163 -11.64 -3.35 -22.85
CA ARG A 163 -10.91 -2.10 -23.13
C ARG A 163 -11.23 -0.97 -22.16
N ASN A 164 -12.49 -0.82 -21.76
CA ASN A 164 -12.93 0.22 -20.83
C ASN A 164 -12.30 0.05 -19.44
N ILE A 165 -12.19 -1.20 -18.96
CA ILE A 165 -11.56 -1.51 -17.67
C ILE A 165 -10.05 -1.24 -17.73
N VAL A 166 -9.38 -1.66 -18.81
CA VAL A 166 -7.95 -1.40 -19.02
C VAL A 166 -7.69 0.12 -19.11
N SER A 167 -8.54 0.86 -19.81
CA SER A 167 -8.45 2.32 -19.91
C SER A 167 -8.68 3.01 -18.56
N LEU A 168 -9.65 2.53 -17.77
CA LEU A 168 -9.93 3.02 -16.43
C LEU A 168 -8.74 2.79 -15.49
N LEU A 169 -8.15 1.59 -15.51
CA LEU A 169 -6.96 1.27 -14.71
C LEU A 169 -5.75 2.12 -15.10
N ASN A 170 -5.60 2.45 -16.38
CA ASN A 170 -4.56 3.36 -16.86
C ASN A 170 -4.82 4.80 -16.39
N ALA A 171 -6.07 5.27 -16.47
CA ALA A 171 -6.47 6.61 -15.99
C ALA A 171 -6.28 6.78 -14.47
N LEU A 172 -6.62 5.74 -13.71
CA LEU A 172 -6.43 5.69 -12.25
C LEU A 172 -4.97 5.41 -11.86
N SER A 173 -4.05 5.36 -12.82
CA SER A 173 -2.63 5.14 -12.58
C SER A 173 -2.26 3.79 -11.94
N TYR A 174 -3.12 2.78 -11.96
CA TYR A 174 -2.79 1.42 -11.52
C TYR A 174 -1.91 0.65 -12.53
N ILE A 175 -2.02 0.98 -13.82
CA ILE A 175 -1.17 0.43 -14.90
C ILE A 175 -0.58 1.57 -15.76
N SER A 176 0.37 1.25 -16.66
CA SER A 176 0.94 2.21 -17.62
C SER A 176 0.93 1.62 -19.03
N ILE A 177 0.30 2.33 -19.95
CA ILE A 177 0.23 2.00 -21.37
C ILE A 177 1.04 3.02 -22.16
N ASN A 178 2.07 2.55 -22.87
CA ASN A 178 3.02 3.41 -23.58
C ASN A 178 2.84 3.39 -25.10
N SER A 179 1.85 2.65 -25.60
CA SER A 179 1.56 2.51 -27.03
C SER A 179 0.14 2.99 -27.35
N PRO A 180 -0.12 3.47 -28.57
CA PRO A 180 -1.48 3.75 -29.03
C PRO A 180 -2.33 2.48 -28.93
N ILE A 181 -3.59 2.64 -28.53
CA ILE A 181 -4.51 1.50 -28.39
C ILE A 181 -4.81 0.94 -29.79
N SER A 182 -4.39 -0.29 -30.04
CA SER A 182 -4.68 -0.97 -31.30
C SER A 182 -6.19 -1.14 -31.50
N LYS A 183 -6.65 -0.98 -32.74
CA LYS A 183 -8.02 -1.32 -33.14
C LYS A 183 -8.21 -2.82 -33.42
N LYS A 184 -7.15 -3.64 -33.30
CA LYS A 184 -7.24 -5.09 -33.53
C LYS A 184 -8.04 -5.75 -32.43
N VAL A 185 -8.98 -6.62 -32.82
CA VAL A 185 -9.75 -7.44 -31.90
C VAL A 185 -8.93 -8.67 -31.52
N CYS A 186 -8.97 -9.06 -30.24
CA CYS A 186 -8.27 -10.25 -29.76
C CYS A 186 -8.99 -11.53 -30.22
N GLU A 187 -8.28 -12.44 -30.88
CA GLU A 187 -8.81 -13.72 -31.37
C GLU A 187 -9.38 -14.60 -30.25
N HIS A 188 -8.68 -14.72 -29.12
CA HIS A 188 -9.17 -15.49 -27.97
C HIS A 188 -10.47 -14.92 -27.39
N CYS A 189 -10.63 -13.59 -27.40
CA CYS A 189 -11.90 -12.97 -27.02
C CYS A 189 -13.02 -13.27 -28.01
N LEU A 190 -12.71 -13.29 -29.31
CA LEU A 190 -13.69 -13.63 -30.34
C LEU A 190 -14.21 -15.05 -30.14
N ILE A 191 -13.31 -16.01 -29.94
CA ILE A 191 -13.68 -17.41 -29.72
C ILE A 191 -14.43 -17.57 -28.39
N GLY A 192 -13.93 -16.97 -27.31
CA GLY A 192 -14.53 -17.11 -25.98
C GLY A 192 -15.84 -16.36 -25.78
N LYS A 193 -16.10 -15.29 -26.56
CA LYS A 193 -17.35 -14.51 -26.52
C LYS A 193 -18.23 -14.74 -27.74
N ALA A 194 -17.86 -15.65 -28.63
CA ALA A 194 -18.72 -16.04 -29.73
C ALA A 194 -19.97 -16.69 -29.15
N HIS A 195 -21.11 -16.01 -29.31
CA HIS A 195 -22.39 -16.65 -29.09
C HIS A 195 -22.73 -17.49 -30.32
N LYS A 196 -23.29 -18.68 -30.09
CA LYS A 196 -23.90 -19.45 -31.16
C LYS A 196 -25.02 -18.60 -31.76
N LEU A 197 -24.97 -18.36 -33.07
CA LEU A 197 -26.08 -17.73 -33.77
C LEU A 197 -27.36 -18.53 -33.52
N GLN A 198 -28.50 -17.85 -33.51
CA GLN A 198 -29.78 -18.53 -33.40
C GLN A 198 -29.88 -19.59 -34.50
N PHE A 199 -30.28 -20.79 -34.12
CA PHE A 199 -30.62 -21.79 -35.12
C PHE A 199 -31.77 -21.24 -35.97
N PRO A 200 -31.76 -21.45 -37.29
CA PRO A 200 -32.93 -21.18 -38.09
C PRO A 200 -34.11 -21.97 -37.51
N LEU A 201 -35.28 -21.35 -37.45
CA LEU A 201 -36.49 -22.05 -37.07
C LEU A 201 -36.67 -23.23 -38.02
N SER A 202 -36.88 -24.42 -37.46
CA SER A 202 -37.29 -25.57 -38.25
C SER A 202 -38.62 -25.25 -38.91
N SER A 203 -38.71 -25.41 -40.23
CA SER A 203 -39.97 -25.35 -40.98
C SER A 203 -40.75 -26.66 -40.90
N PHE A 204 -40.18 -27.69 -40.27
CA PHE A 204 -40.77 -29.02 -40.23
C PHE A 204 -41.84 -29.12 -39.13
N HIS A 205 -43.04 -29.51 -39.53
CA HIS A 205 -44.13 -29.90 -38.65
C HIS A 205 -44.65 -31.27 -39.10
N ALA A 206 -44.79 -32.20 -38.16
CA ALA A 206 -45.47 -33.48 -38.42
C ALA A 206 -46.97 -33.23 -38.60
N ALA A 207 -47.54 -33.74 -39.69
CA ALA A 207 -48.96 -33.58 -40.02
C ALA A 207 -49.80 -34.76 -39.52
N LYS A 208 -49.22 -35.96 -39.35
CA LYS A 208 -49.95 -37.18 -38.93
C LYS A 208 -49.12 -38.08 -38.00
N PRO A 209 -49.71 -38.71 -36.97
CA PRO A 209 -48.97 -39.68 -36.15
C PRO A 209 -48.73 -41.04 -36.84
N PRO A 210 -47.55 -41.70 -36.71
CA PRO A 210 -46.26 -41.19 -36.21
C PRO A 210 -45.28 -40.85 -37.35
N GLU A 211 -45.35 -39.62 -37.88
CA GLU A 211 -44.47 -39.13 -38.95
C GLU A 211 -43.06 -38.71 -38.46
N LEU A 212 -42.95 -38.28 -37.20
CA LEU A 212 -41.67 -37.99 -36.56
C LEU A 212 -41.71 -38.46 -35.10
N LEU A 213 -40.70 -39.25 -34.71
CA LEU A 213 -40.55 -39.77 -33.37
C LEU A 213 -39.20 -39.28 -32.82
N HIS A 214 -39.23 -38.49 -31.76
CA HIS A 214 -38.03 -38.01 -31.07
C HIS A 214 -37.75 -38.95 -29.90
N MET A 215 -36.59 -39.59 -29.90
CA MET A 215 -36.16 -40.50 -28.85
C MET A 215 -34.84 -39.97 -28.29
N ASP A 216 -34.75 -39.88 -26.97
CA ASP A 216 -33.53 -39.51 -26.27
C ASP A 216 -33.13 -40.66 -25.34
N VAL A 217 -31.83 -40.84 -25.14
CA VAL A 217 -31.28 -41.87 -24.25
C VAL A 217 -30.91 -41.19 -22.94
N TRP A 218 -31.53 -41.63 -21.85
CA TRP A 218 -31.18 -41.13 -20.53
C TRP A 218 -29.89 -41.80 -20.03
N GLY A 219 -28.89 -41.00 -19.60
CA GLY A 219 -27.69 -41.54 -18.95
C GLY A 219 -26.59 -40.51 -18.63
N PRO A 220 -25.56 -40.93 -17.85
CA PRO A 220 -25.34 -42.28 -17.31
C PRO A 220 -26.21 -42.58 -16.07
N ALA A 221 -26.79 -43.79 -16.04
CA ALA A 221 -27.50 -44.35 -14.89
C ALA A 221 -26.54 -45.22 -14.05
N PRO A 222 -26.88 -45.57 -12.78
CA PRO A 222 -25.98 -46.18 -11.79
C PRO A 222 -25.14 -47.37 -12.26
#